data_AF-A0A158AMR0-F1
#
_entry.id   AF-A0A158AMR0-F1
#
_cell.length_a   1.000
_cell.length_b   1.000
_cell.length_c   1.000
_cell.angle_alpha   90.00
_cell.angle_beta   90.00
_cell.angle_gamma   90.00
#
_symmetry.space_group_name_H-M   'P 1'
#
loop_
_entity.id
_entity.type
_entity.pdbx_description
1 polymer ?
#
loop_
_entity_poly.entity_id
_entity_poly.type
_entity_poly.pdbx_seq_one_letter_code
_entity_poly.pdbx_strand_id
1 'polypeptide(L)'
;MDNLKEYVFFHDWQIDSISASEENRLILSLCFDGRQAEVTFEGTSRCVVEHFGMLNIVYDITILQPDDSQYKQALSILTKSDRFSKIPGEKIALVAATAGAEIVVEFNALEIKETVRTRE
;
A
#
# COMPACT_ATOMS: atom_id res chain seq x y z
N MET A 1 4.93 15.18 -15.83
CA MET A 1 3.82 14.22 -15.90
C MET A 1 4.45 12.86 -16.03
N ASP A 2 4.96 12.32 -14.93
CA ASP A 2 5.69 11.07 -14.95
C ASP A 2 4.74 9.91 -14.68
N ASN A 3 4.41 9.24 -15.79
CA ASN A 3 4.19 7.81 -15.94
C ASN A 3 3.63 7.06 -14.72
N LEU A 4 2.30 7.12 -14.58
CA LEU A 4 1.46 6.04 -14.01
C LEU A 4 1.49 4.74 -14.87
N LYS A 5 2.53 4.51 -15.67
CA LYS A 5 2.66 3.37 -16.58
C LYS A 5 3.68 2.39 -16.03
N GLU A 6 3.25 1.46 -15.16
CA GLU A 6 3.80 0.09 -15.02
C GLU A 6 3.07 -0.63 -13.87
N TYR A 7 1.82 -1.03 -14.14
CA TYR A 7 0.94 -1.82 -13.27
C TYR A 7 1.41 -3.28 -13.06
N VAL A 8 2.71 -3.50 -12.80
CA VAL A 8 3.27 -4.85 -12.50
C VAL A 8 4.40 -4.80 -11.47
N PHE A 9 4.66 -3.66 -10.80
CA PHE A 9 5.91 -3.49 -10.05
C PHE A 9 6.09 -4.50 -8.90
N PHE A 10 4.98 -4.89 -8.24
CA PHE A 10 5.00 -5.71 -7.03
C PHE A 10 4.21 -7.03 -7.14
N HIS A 11 3.85 -7.47 -8.34
CA HIS A 11 3.20 -8.78 -8.51
C HIS A 11 4.11 -9.88 -7.97
N ASP A 12 3.56 -10.76 -7.13
CA ASP A 12 4.25 -11.85 -6.42
C ASP A 12 5.23 -11.43 -5.31
N TRP A 13 5.36 -10.12 -5.02
CA TRP A 13 6.19 -9.69 -3.89
C TRP A 13 5.51 -10.04 -2.56
N GLN A 14 6.31 -10.46 -1.59
CA GLN A 14 5.84 -10.76 -0.24
C GLN A 14 5.90 -9.51 0.64
N ILE A 15 4.87 -9.29 1.44
CA ILE A 15 4.89 -8.26 2.50
C ILE A 15 5.71 -8.79 3.67
N ASP A 16 6.91 -8.25 3.84
CA ASP A 16 7.81 -8.54 4.96
C ASP A 16 7.37 -7.80 6.23
N SER A 17 6.97 -6.54 6.08
CA SER A 17 6.56 -5.70 7.21
C SER A 17 5.50 -4.68 6.84
N ILE A 18 4.65 -4.35 7.81
CA ILE A 18 3.70 -3.23 7.77
C ILE A 18 4.02 -2.37 8.99
N SER A 19 4.53 -1.16 8.77
CA SER A 19 4.96 -0.26 9.83
C SER A 19 4.20 1.06 9.77
N ALA A 20 3.76 1.55 10.92
CA ALA A 20 3.19 2.89 11.06
C ALA A 20 4.18 3.80 11.82
N SER A 21 4.40 5.00 11.32
CA SER A 21 5.31 6.00 11.91
C SER A 21 4.52 7.16 12.53
N GLU A 22 5.08 7.80 13.56
CA GLU A 22 4.50 9.00 14.19
C GLU A 22 4.33 10.19 13.21
N GLU A 23 5.04 10.18 12.09
CA GLU A 23 4.96 11.22 11.04
C GLU A 23 3.79 11.00 10.05
N ASN A 24 2.74 10.25 10.43
CA ASN A 24 1.62 9.87 9.55
C ASN A 24 2.08 9.10 8.31
N ARG A 25 2.96 8.12 8.48
CA ARG A 25 3.42 7.28 7.37
C ARG A 25 3.03 5.83 7.59
N LEU A 26 2.50 5.20 6.56
CA LEU A 26 2.42 3.75 6.46
C LEU A 26 3.53 3.28 5.52
N ILE A 27 4.33 2.34 5.98
CA ILE A 27 5.48 1.81 5.26
C ILE A 27 5.27 0.31 5.07
N LEU A 28 5.30 -0.14 3.82
CA LEU A 28 5.31 -1.55 3.48
C LEU A 28 6.72 -1.94 3.04
N SER A 29 7.32 -2.89 3.75
CA SER A 29 8.54 -3.55 3.26
C SER A 29 8.13 -4.78 2.47
N LEU A 30 8.62 -4.89 1.24
CA LEU A 30 8.33 -5.97 0.32
C LEU A 30 9.63 -6.71 -0.05
N CYS A 31 9.55 -8.01 -0.30
CA CYS A 31 10.66 -8.76 -0.89
C CYS A 31 10.24 -9.67 -2.06
N PHE A 32 11.18 -9.87 -2.98
CA PHE A 32 11.06 -10.81 -4.08
C PHE A 32 12.44 -11.24 -4.57
N ASP A 33 12.74 -12.54 -4.54
CA ASP A 33 13.98 -13.12 -5.06
C ASP A 33 15.27 -12.39 -4.63
N GLY A 34 15.39 -12.07 -3.34
CA GLY A 34 16.55 -11.36 -2.78
C GLY A 34 16.59 -9.84 -3.01
N ARG A 35 15.59 -9.28 -3.72
CA ARG A 35 15.35 -7.84 -3.83
C ARG A 35 14.44 -7.39 -2.69
N GLN A 36 14.62 -6.15 -2.26
CA GLN A 36 13.77 -5.50 -1.27
C GLN A 36 13.24 -4.19 -1.83
N ALA A 37 12.00 -3.86 -1.47
CA ALA A 37 11.40 -2.58 -1.80
C ALA A 37 10.65 -2.04 -0.58
N GLU A 38 10.60 -0.73 -0.49
CA GLU A 38 9.83 -0.01 0.50
C GLU A 38 8.81 0.86 -0.23
N VAL A 39 7.54 0.69 0.13
CA VAL A 39 6.43 1.51 -0.36
C VAL A 39 5.92 2.34 0.81
N THR A 40 6.11 3.65 0.71
CA THR A 40 5.77 4.60 1.78
C THR A 40 4.60 5.47 1.34
N PHE A 41 3.51 5.36 2.09
CA PHE A 41 2.32 6.19 1.96
C PHE A 41 2.44 7.38 2.92
N GLU A 42 2.88 8.51 2.39
CA GLU A 42 3.09 9.77 3.10
C GLU A 42 1.76 10.46 3.40
N GLY A 43 1.63 11.02 4.61
CA GLY A 43 0.40 11.69 5.04
C GLY A 43 -0.79 10.73 5.16
N THR A 44 -0.53 9.48 5.54
CA THR A 44 -1.56 8.48 5.82
C THR A 44 -2.50 8.98 6.91
N SER A 45 -3.78 9.02 6.59
CA SER A 45 -4.86 9.47 7.46
C SER A 45 -5.72 8.31 7.96
N ARG A 46 -5.86 7.26 7.13
CA ARG A 46 -6.50 5.99 7.46
C ARG A 46 -5.77 4.84 6.78
N CYS A 47 -5.73 3.70 7.46
CA CYS A 47 -5.27 2.44 6.90
C CYS A 47 -6.12 1.32 7.50
N VAL A 48 -6.56 0.39 6.65
CA VAL A 48 -7.22 -0.84 7.06
C VAL A 48 -6.50 -2.01 6.40
N VAL A 49 -6.18 -3.01 7.22
CA VAL A 49 -5.65 -4.30 6.77
C VAL A 49 -6.76 -5.33 6.95
N GLU A 50 -7.19 -5.97 5.86
CA GLU A 50 -8.15 -7.07 5.89
C GLU A 50 -7.44 -8.39 5.54
N HIS A 51 -8.01 -9.51 5.99
CA HIS A 51 -7.59 -10.86 5.59
C HIS A 51 -6.13 -11.24 5.86
N PHE A 52 -5.47 -10.58 6.83
CA PHE A 52 -4.08 -10.85 7.18
C PHE A 52 -3.84 -12.35 7.45
N GLY A 53 -2.97 -12.95 6.64
CA GLY A 53 -2.65 -14.37 6.66
C GLY A 53 -1.16 -14.62 6.84
N MET A 54 -0.76 -15.90 6.87
CA MET A 54 0.65 -16.27 6.92
C MET A 54 1.37 -16.05 5.57
N LEU A 55 0.63 -16.11 4.47
CA LEU A 55 1.12 -15.79 3.13
C LEU A 55 0.55 -14.42 2.77
N ASN A 56 1.39 -13.39 2.63
CA ASN A 56 0.97 -12.04 2.24
C ASN A 56 1.65 -11.68 0.91
N ILE A 57 1.10 -12.21 -0.18
CA ILE A 57 1.63 -12.04 -1.53
C ILE A 57 0.80 -10.97 -2.24
N VAL A 58 1.47 -9.94 -2.71
CA VAL A 58 0.86 -8.83 -3.44
C VAL A 58 0.47 -9.29 -4.85
N TYR A 59 -0.78 -9.03 -5.22
CA TYR A 59 -1.24 -9.11 -6.60
C TYR A 59 -0.92 -7.81 -7.34
N ASP A 60 -1.29 -6.67 -6.73
CA ASP A 60 -1.09 -5.34 -7.30
C ASP A 60 -1.15 -4.25 -6.21
N ILE A 61 -0.54 -3.10 -6.48
CA ILE A 61 -0.68 -1.87 -5.68
C ILE A 61 -1.16 -0.75 -6.60
N THR A 62 -2.44 -0.39 -6.46
CA THR A 62 -3.08 0.59 -7.35
C THR A 62 -3.55 1.83 -6.56
N ILE A 63 -3.26 3.02 -7.11
CA ILE A 63 -3.88 4.27 -6.66
C ILE A 63 -5.21 4.43 -7.40
N LEU A 64 -6.31 4.35 -6.66
CA LEU A 64 -7.66 4.37 -7.19
C LEU A 64 -8.10 5.79 -7.55
N GLN A 65 -8.73 5.92 -8.72
CA GLN A 65 -9.45 7.11 -9.16
C GLN A 65 -10.92 7.05 -8.75
N PRO A 66 -11.62 8.19 -8.54
CA PRO A 66 -13.01 8.20 -8.10
C PRO A 66 -14.01 7.47 -9.02
N ASP A 67 -13.67 7.31 -10.30
CA ASP A 67 -14.44 6.58 -11.32
C ASP A 67 -14.12 5.08 -11.38
N ASP A 68 -13.08 4.62 -10.69
CA ASP A 68 -12.76 3.20 -10.59
C ASP A 68 -13.87 2.44 -9.83
N SER A 69 -14.24 1.27 -10.35
CA SER A 69 -15.28 0.43 -9.74
C SER A 69 -14.97 0.06 -8.28
N GLN A 70 -13.68 -0.09 -7.94
CA GLN A 70 -13.22 -0.45 -6.60
C GLN A 70 -13.15 0.75 -5.63
N TYR A 71 -13.17 1.99 -6.12
CA TYR A 71 -12.99 3.19 -5.29
C TYR A 71 -14.06 3.30 -4.20
N LYS A 72 -15.33 3.08 -4.55
CA LYS A 72 -16.44 3.15 -3.58
C LYS A 72 -16.34 2.09 -2.49
N GLN A 73 -15.87 0.88 -2.85
CA GLN A 73 -15.66 -0.20 -1.90
C GLN A 73 -14.51 0.14 -0.95
N ALA A 74 -13.37 0.58 -1.49
CA ALA A 74 -12.21 1.01 -0.72
C ALA A 74 -12.57 2.14 0.26
N LEU A 75 -13.32 3.14 -0.20
CA LEU A 75 -13.81 4.22 0.67
C LEU A 75 -14.73 3.69 1.77
N SER A 76 -15.64 2.75 1.47
CA SER A 76 -16.50 2.15 2.50
C SER A 76 -15.70 1.40 3.56
N ILE A 77 -14.65 0.68 3.18
CA ILE A 77 -13.73 0.00 4.11
C ILE A 77 -13.05 1.05 5.02
N LEU A 78 -12.47 2.10 4.44
CA LEU A 78 -11.82 3.18 5.20
C LEU A 78 -12.77 3.90 6.15
N THR A 79 -14.04 4.10 5.78
CA THR A 79 -15.00 4.78 6.67
C THR A 79 -15.31 4.03 7.96
N LYS A 80 -15.00 2.74 8.03
CA LYS A 80 -15.14 1.91 9.24
C LYS A 80 -13.97 2.08 10.21
N SER A 81 -12.87 2.69 9.79
CA SER A 81 -11.70 2.94 10.64
C SER A 81 -11.71 4.34 11.23
N ASP A 82 -11.13 4.44 12.42
CA ASP A 82 -10.77 5.74 12.97
C ASP A 82 -9.77 6.45 12.05
N ARG A 83 -9.87 7.77 11.99
CA ARG A 83 -8.90 8.59 11.27
C ARG A 83 -7.84 9.04 12.26
N PHE A 84 -6.57 8.80 11.92
CA PHE A 84 -5.44 9.21 12.74
C PHE A 84 -5.12 10.70 12.61
N SER A 85 -5.38 11.29 11.43
CA SER A 85 -5.22 12.72 11.17
C SER A 85 -6.55 13.50 11.25
N LYS A 86 -6.49 14.83 11.42
CA LYS A 86 -7.70 15.68 11.32
C LYS A 86 -8.15 15.93 9.88
N ILE A 87 -7.22 15.82 8.92
CA ILE A 87 -7.44 16.15 7.52
C ILE A 87 -7.42 14.84 6.71
N PRO A 88 -8.44 14.55 5.87
CA PRO A 88 -8.42 13.39 4.99
C PRO A 88 -7.20 13.44 4.06
N GLY A 89 -6.66 12.27 3.75
CA GLY A 89 -5.71 12.13 2.65
C GLY A 89 -6.37 12.43 1.31
N GLU A 90 -5.57 12.87 0.34
CA GLU A 90 -6.05 13.25 -1.00
C GLU A 90 -6.31 12.04 -1.92
N LYS A 91 -5.71 10.89 -1.63
CA LYS A 91 -5.69 9.70 -2.49
C LYS A 91 -6.07 8.44 -1.70
N ILE A 92 -6.57 7.45 -2.44
CA ILE A 92 -6.83 6.10 -1.92
C ILE A 92 -5.99 5.11 -2.71
N ALA A 93 -5.28 4.22 -2.01
CA ALA A 93 -4.58 3.09 -2.61
C ALA A 93 -5.17 1.78 -2.11
N LEU A 94 -5.14 0.79 -2.99
CA LEU A 94 -5.45 -0.60 -2.71
C LEU A 94 -4.23 -1.45 -3.00
N VAL A 95 -3.74 -2.14 -1.96
CA VAL A 95 -2.83 -3.28 -2.09
C VAL A 95 -3.71 -4.52 -2.18
N ALA A 96 -3.88 -5.02 -3.40
CA ALA A 96 -4.62 -6.24 -3.67
C ALA A 96 -3.71 -7.44 -3.40
N ALA A 97 -4.27 -8.51 -2.82
CA ALA A 97 -3.53 -9.71 -2.47
C ALA A 97 -3.77 -10.82 -3.50
N THR A 98 -2.70 -11.51 -3.91
CA THR A 98 -2.80 -12.85 -4.46
C THR A 98 -3.12 -13.84 -3.33
N ALA A 99 -2.55 -13.60 -2.14
CA ALA A 99 -2.84 -14.32 -0.92
C ALA A 99 -2.62 -13.43 0.32
N GLY A 100 -3.50 -13.55 1.31
CA GLY A 100 -3.37 -12.87 2.61
C GLY A 100 -3.87 -11.44 2.62
N ALA A 101 -3.02 -10.54 3.09
CA ALA A 101 -3.39 -9.18 3.46
C ALA A 101 -3.78 -8.30 2.28
N GLU A 102 -5.02 -7.81 2.29
CA GLU A 102 -5.46 -6.68 1.48
C GLU A 102 -5.36 -5.41 2.30
N ILE A 103 -4.82 -4.33 1.72
CA ILE A 103 -4.59 -3.08 2.45
C ILE A 103 -5.24 -1.92 1.69
N VAL A 104 -6.08 -1.16 2.38
CA VAL A 104 -6.66 0.08 1.86
C VAL A 104 -6.10 1.26 2.64
N VAL A 105 -5.58 2.26 1.93
CA VAL A 105 -4.86 3.39 2.54
C VAL A 105 -5.40 4.72 2.01
N GLU A 106 -5.74 5.65 2.89
CA GLU A 106 -6.06 7.07 2.59
C GLU A 106 -4.81 7.92 2.89
N PHE A 107 -4.18 8.53 1.87
CA PHE A 107 -2.84 9.15 1.96
C PHE A 107 -2.67 10.35 1.00
N ASN A 108 -1.51 11.02 1.03
CA ASN A 108 -1.23 12.21 0.20
C ASN A 108 -0.23 11.94 -0.93
N ALA A 109 0.90 11.29 -0.61
CA ALA A 109 1.97 11.02 -1.57
C ALA A 109 2.51 9.60 -1.43
N LEU A 110 2.99 9.02 -2.54
CA LEU A 110 3.58 7.69 -2.58
C LEU A 110 5.07 7.84 -2.88
N GLU A 111 5.92 7.26 -2.03
CA GLU A 111 7.34 7.09 -2.28
C GLU A 111 7.67 5.60 -2.42
N ILE A 112 8.50 5.25 -3.40
CA ILE A 112 8.95 3.87 -3.61
C ILE A 112 10.47 3.87 -3.66
N LYS A 113 11.08 2.99 -2.87
CA LYS A 113 12.53 2.75 -2.86
C LYS A 113 12.81 1.28 -3.08
N GLU A 114 13.67 0.95 -4.03
CA GLU A 114 14.13 -0.43 -4.23
C GLU A 114 15.61 -0.54 -3.83
N THR A 115 15.96 -1.60 -3.10
CA THR A 115 17.33 -1.95 -2.74
C THR A 115 17.65 -3.36 -3.20
N VAL A 116 18.74 -3.50 -3.94
CA VAL A 116 19.31 -4.82 -4.26
C VAL A 116 20.29 -5.17 -3.14
N ARG A 117 20.04 -6.26 -2.41
CA ARG A 117 21.06 -6.80 -1.50
C ARG A 117 22.15 -7.46 -2.34
N THR A 118 23.31 -6.80 -2.47
CA THR A 118 24.54 -7.50 -2.85
C THR A 118 24.84 -8.52 -1.76
N ARG A 119 24.78 -9.81 -2.10
CA ARG A 119 25.24 -10.88 -1.19
C ARG A 119 26.75 -10.67 -0.97
N GLU A 120 27.14 -10.40 0.26
CA GLU A 120 28.54 -10.52 0.72
C GLU A 120 28.94 -12.01 0.82
#